data_AF-X1HFY4-F1
#
_entry.id   AF-X1HFY4-F1
#
_cell.length_a   1.000
_cell.length_b   1.000
_cell.length_c   1.000
_cell.angle_alpha   90.00
_cell.angle_beta   90.00
_cell.angle_gamma   90.00
#
_symmetry.space_group_name_H-M   'P 1'
#
loop_
_entity.id
_entity.type
_entity.pdbx_description
1 polymer ?
#
loop_
_entity_poly.entity_id
_entity_poly.type
_entity_poly.pdbx_seq_one_letter_code
_entity_poly.pdbx_strand_id
1 'polypeptide(L)'
;NVNYFDFNISNSSQEYKISDILNVYDKIVEENINIDILLISFVTKDSSDGKDILSLACNLLVDRNIIIICPAGNFGPNYYTIGSPGAAEKVITVGALTKKLTVPNFSGRGPTLDDRIKPDLCFHGSNVIVPFSESLRVRVSGTSVSASICVGLIALIKEFDPEITYNDLIDLLKKTSRDLNYEPKAQGLGTVKFSDLFKELDLYHEKLSSYNYLTKRSLVVNIAVRVGVELGADIIKTNYTGDIDSFKEIVNGVSHVPIVIAGGPKMDNISDLFQMVYDSIQAGGSGVSIGRNIFQSEDPTKMISAIYKIVHKNYTVEEILKEYKFD
;
A
#
# COMPACT_ATOMS: atom_id res chain seq x y z
N ASN A 1 7.77 -8.32 -1.98
CA ASN A 1 8.83 -9.15 -1.37
C ASN A 1 8.94 -8.96 0.15
N VAL A 2 7.82 -8.97 0.89
CA VAL A 2 7.82 -8.77 2.34
C VAL A 2 7.84 -10.13 3.06
N ASN A 3 8.75 -10.30 4.02
CA ASN A 3 8.75 -11.45 4.91
C ASN A 3 7.81 -11.17 6.09
N TYR A 4 6.83 -12.04 6.32
CA TYR A 4 5.89 -11.91 7.43
C TYR A 4 6.33 -12.79 8.60
N PHE A 5 6.40 -12.20 9.78
CA PHE A 5 6.53 -12.90 11.05
C PHE A 5 5.24 -12.74 11.83
N ASP A 6 4.63 -13.85 12.24
CA ASP A 6 3.44 -13.85 13.08
C ASP A 6 3.82 -14.23 14.51
N PHE A 7 3.58 -13.30 15.45
CA PHE A 7 3.75 -13.51 16.87
C PHE A 7 2.37 -13.65 17.52
N ASN A 8 1.83 -14.87 17.51
CA ASN A 8 0.52 -15.11 18.11
C ASN A 8 0.60 -15.06 19.66
N ILE A 9 0.05 -13.99 20.21
CA ILE A 9 -0.04 -13.74 21.67
C ILE A 9 -1.44 -14.03 22.25
N SER A 10 -2.39 -14.44 21.42
CA SER A 10 -3.77 -14.67 21.87
C SER A 10 -3.91 -16.06 22.49
N ASN A 11 -4.55 -16.13 23.66
CA ASN A 11 -4.94 -17.40 24.25
C ASN A 11 -6.22 -17.97 23.58
N SER A 12 -6.65 -19.16 23.99
CA SER A 12 -7.87 -19.81 23.46
C SER A 12 -9.16 -18.98 23.60
N SER A 13 -9.16 -17.95 24.46
CA SER A 13 -10.26 -17.03 24.68
C SER A 13 -10.08 -15.67 23.97
N GLN A 14 -9.07 -15.53 23.11
CA GLN A 14 -8.68 -14.27 22.45
C GLN A 14 -8.30 -13.14 23.42
N GLU A 15 -7.94 -13.49 24.65
CA GLU A 15 -7.38 -12.55 25.60
C GLU A 15 -5.86 -12.52 25.46
N TYR A 16 -5.26 -11.35 25.66
CA TYR A 16 -3.83 -11.13 25.65
C TYR A 16 -3.45 -10.28 26.87
N LYS A 17 -2.31 -10.59 27.49
CA LYS A 17 -1.77 -9.83 28.62
C LYS A 17 -0.65 -8.93 28.14
N ILE A 18 -0.39 -7.86 28.88
CA ILE A 18 0.75 -6.98 28.63
C ILE A 18 2.06 -7.77 28.62
N SER A 19 2.19 -8.77 29.52
CA SER A 19 3.35 -9.66 29.57
C SER A 19 3.59 -10.45 28.29
N ASP A 20 2.53 -10.85 27.58
CA ASP A 20 2.68 -11.66 26.36
C ASP A 20 3.30 -10.84 25.23
N ILE A 21 3.00 -9.54 25.19
CA ILE A 21 3.58 -8.61 24.22
C ILE A 21 5.03 -8.31 24.57
N LEU A 22 5.34 -8.10 25.84
CA LEU A 22 6.73 -7.87 26.28
C LEU A 22 7.61 -9.09 25.97
N ASN A 23 7.08 -10.31 26.12
CA ASN A 23 7.80 -11.53 25.71
C ASN A 23 8.12 -11.57 24.21
N VAL A 24 7.23 -11.01 23.36
CA VAL A 24 7.54 -10.87 21.92
C VAL A 24 8.71 -9.91 21.72
N TYR A 25 8.80 -8.83 22.50
CA TYR A 25 9.91 -7.89 22.40
C TYR A 25 11.22 -8.52 22.84
N ASP A 26 11.20 -9.23 23.97
CA ASP A 26 12.35 -9.98 24.46
C ASP A 26 12.81 -10.98 23.39
N LYS A 27 11.87 -11.71 22.77
CA LYS A 27 12.18 -12.63 21.67
C LYS A 27 12.82 -11.92 20.47
N ILE A 28 12.28 -10.78 20.04
CA ILE A 28 12.84 -10.00 18.92
C ILE A 28 14.30 -9.62 19.20
N VAL A 29 14.58 -9.18 20.43
CA VAL A 29 15.91 -8.71 20.83
C VAL A 29 16.87 -9.87 21.10
N GLU A 30 16.46 -10.89 21.84
CA GLU A 30 17.30 -12.03 22.25
C GLU A 30 17.63 -12.94 21.08
N GLU A 31 16.65 -13.20 20.19
CA GLU A 31 16.86 -14.05 19.01
C GLU A 31 17.40 -13.26 17.80
N ASN A 32 17.64 -11.95 17.95
CA ASN A 32 18.12 -11.06 16.88
C ASN A 32 17.26 -11.14 15.61
N ILE A 33 15.93 -11.16 15.78
CA ILE A 33 14.99 -11.22 14.67
C ILE A 33 15.02 -9.86 13.96
N ASN A 34 15.43 -9.86 12.68
CA ASN A 34 15.48 -8.64 11.89
C ASN A 34 14.06 -8.19 11.50
N ILE A 35 13.54 -7.18 12.19
CA ILE A 35 12.21 -6.60 11.95
C ILE A 35 12.34 -5.13 11.56
N ASP A 36 11.91 -4.79 10.36
CA ASP A 36 11.85 -3.41 9.89
C ASP A 36 10.61 -2.66 10.41
N ILE A 37 9.46 -3.35 10.43
CA ILE A 37 8.15 -2.80 10.78
C ILE A 37 7.43 -3.77 11.70
N LEU A 38 6.96 -3.29 12.85
CA LEU A 38 6.15 -4.05 13.79
C LEU A 38 4.75 -3.43 13.91
N LEU A 39 3.74 -4.20 13.52
CA LEU A 39 2.33 -3.84 13.69
C LEU A 39 1.82 -4.37 15.04
N ILE A 40 1.36 -3.48 15.91
CA ILE A 40 0.65 -3.84 17.13
C ILE A 40 -0.83 -3.60 16.90
N SER A 41 -1.59 -4.65 16.61
CA SER A 41 -2.97 -4.55 16.09
C SER A 41 -4.05 -4.24 17.13
N PHE A 42 -3.69 -3.77 18.33
CA PHE A 42 -4.63 -3.42 19.38
C PHE A 42 -4.19 -2.14 20.11
N VAL A 43 -5.13 -1.57 20.87
CA VAL A 43 -4.85 -0.57 21.90
C VAL A 43 -5.78 -0.78 23.08
N THR A 44 -5.35 -0.33 24.26
CA THR A 44 -6.20 -0.29 25.46
C THR A 44 -7.35 0.69 25.27
N LYS A 45 -8.45 0.45 25.97
CA LYS A 45 -9.63 1.33 25.95
C LYS A 45 -9.38 2.66 26.67
N ASP A 46 -8.70 2.60 27.81
CA ASP A 46 -8.42 3.78 28.61
C ASP A 46 -7.36 4.63 27.92
N SER A 47 -7.56 5.95 27.96
CA SER A 47 -6.58 6.89 27.44
C SER A 47 -5.26 6.77 28.20
N SER A 48 -4.15 6.94 27.49
CA SER A 48 -2.80 6.87 28.08
C SER A 48 -2.03 8.18 27.82
N ASP A 49 -1.08 8.47 28.70
CA ASP A 49 -0.08 9.54 28.53
C ASP A 49 1.21 9.01 27.87
N GLY A 50 1.24 7.73 27.46
CA GLY A 50 2.37 7.09 26.80
C GLY A 50 3.54 6.74 27.73
N LYS A 51 3.37 6.83 29.05
CA LYS A 51 4.41 6.46 30.03
C LYS A 51 4.22 5.08 30.64
N ASP A 52 3.17 4.37 30.25
CA ASP A 52 2.99 2.97 30.62
C ASP A 52 4.08 2.08 29.99
N ILE A 53 4.28 0.90 30.58
CA ILE A 53 5.39 0.01 30.24
C ILE A 53 5.40 -0.39 28.76
N LEU A 54 4.22 -0.57 28.15
CA LEU A 54 4.11 -0.99 26.77
C LEU A 54 4.49 0.16 25.83
N SER A 55 4.03 1.39 26.11
CA SER A 55 4.44 2.58 25.36
C SER A 55 5.94 2.86 25.48
N LEU A 56 6.53 2.74 26.67
CA LEU A 56 7.97 2.91 26.86
C LEU A 56 8.77 1.86 26.08
N ALA A 57 8.33 0.60 26.12
CA ALA A 57 8.98 -0.48 25.39
C ALA A 57 8.88 -0.28 23.86
N CYS A 58 7.74 0.23 23.37
CA CYS A 58 7.62 0.61 21.95
C CYS A 58 8.63 1.71 21.58
N ASN A 59 8.77 2.76 22.39
CA ASN A 59 9.72 3.84 22.12
C ASN A 59 11.17 3.30 22.01
N LEU A 60 11.56 2.35 22.87
CA LEU A 60 12.89 1.73 22.84
C LEU A 60 13.14 0.88 21.59
N LEU A 61 12.12 0.22 21.04
CA LEU A 61 12.23 -0.51 19.79
C LEU A 61 12.36 0.45 18.59
N VAL A 62 11.64 1.57 18.61
CA VAL A 62 11.83 2.62 17.59
C VAL A 62 13.24 3.21 17.63
N ASP A 63 13.82 3.37 18.82
CA ASP A 63 15.23 3.76 18.97
C ASP A 63 16.24 2.73 18.43
N ARG A 64 15.79 1.50 18.18
CA ARG A 64 16.55 0.45 17.48
C ARG A 64 16.20 0.34 15.99
N ASN A 65 15.63 1.39 15.40
CA ASN A 65 15.24 1.48 14.00
C ASN A 65 14.11 0.53 13.58
N ILE A 66 13.29 0.07 14.53
CA ILE A 66 12.08 -0.72 14.26
C ILE A 66 10.88 0.23 14.19
N ILE A 67 10.27 0.38 13.03
CA ILE A 67 9.09 1.25 12.89
C ILE A 67 7.89 0.55 13.53
N ILE A 68 7.30 1.17 14.56
CA ILE A 68 6.11 0.63 15.20
C ILE A 68 4.87 1.37 14.73
N ILE A 69 3.86 0.60 14.32
CA ILE A 69 2.56 1.10 13.88
C ILE A 69 1.49 0.57 14.81
N CYS A 70 0.64 1.48 15.32
CA CYS A 70 -0.47 1.17 16.22
C CYS A 70 -1.78 1.74 15.65
N PRO A 71 -2.93 1.07 15.84
CA PRO A 71 -4.22 1.67 15.56
C PRO A 71 -4.54 2.77 16.59
N ALA A 72 -5.33 3.76 16.22
CA ALA A 72 -5.81 4.78 17.15
C ALA A 72 -6.86 4.25 18.15
N GLY A 73 -7.39 3.04 17.93
CA GLY A 73 -8.51 2.48 18.69
C GLY A 73 -9.87 2.80 18.06
N ASN A 74 -10.90 2.10 18.53
CA ASN A 74 -12.27 2.21 18.02
C ASN A 74 -13.21 2.86 19.05
N PHE A 75 -12.68 3.80 19.83
CA PHE A 75 -13.34 4.37 21.02
C PHE A 75 -13.75 5.85 20.85
N GLY A 76 -13.71 6.38 19.62
CA GLY A 76 -14.28 7.69 19.31
C GLY A 76 -15.81 7.76 19.50
N PRO A 77 -16.45 8.91 19.25
CA PRO A 77 -15.92 10.12 18.64
C PRO A 77 -15.40 11.15 19.64
N ASN A 78 -15.44 10.84 20.94
CA ASN A 78 -14.93 11.75 21.97
C ASN A 78 -13.40 11.83 21.89
N TYR A 79 -12.87 12.98 22.32
CA TYR A 79 -11.44 13.18 22.54
C TYR A 79 -10.94 12.34 23.73
N TYR A 80 -9.62 12.22 23.88
CA TYR A 80 -8.95 11.41 24.91
C TYR A 80 -9.35 9.93 24.82
N THR A 81 -9.26 9.36 23.61
CA THR A 81 -9.59 7.96 23.35
C THR A 81 -8.42 7.16 22.76
N ILE A 82 -7.23 7.77 22.73
CA ILE A 82 -5.97 7.11 22.37
C ILE A 82 -5.41 6.42 23.61
N GLY A 83 -5.42 5.09 23.60
CA GLY A 83 -4.84 4.25 24.66
C GLY A 83 -3.43 3.76 24.35
N SER A 84 -2.90 2.89 25.21
CA SER A 84 -1.60 2.24 25.02
C SER A 84 -1.67 1.10 24.01
N PRO A 85 -0.66 0.87 23.15
CA PRO A 85 0.53 1.69 22.99
C PRO A 85 0.39 2.86 22.01
N GLY A 86 -0.79 3.09 21.41
CA GLY A 86 -1.02 4.19 20.48
C GLY A 86 -0.75 5.59 21.05
N ALA A 87 -0.67 5.74 22.37
CA ALA A 87 -0.24 6.97 23.03
C ALA A 87 1.28 7.15 23.10
N ALA A 88 2.08 6.13 22.78
CA ALA A 88 3.54 6.24 22.82
C ALA A 88 4.05 7.37 21.91
N GLU A 89 5.16 7.98 22.30
CA GLU A 89 5.70 9.16 21.62
C GLU A 89 6.18 8.84 20.21
N LYS A 90 6.93 7.73 20.06
CA LYS A 90 7.63 7.39 18.82
C LYS A 90 6.88 6.41 17.92
N VAL A 91 5.73 5.90 18.34
CA VAL A 91 4.92 5.02 17.47
C VAL A 91 4.13 5.84 16.46
N ILE A 92 3.88 5.25 15.30
CA ILE A 92 2.97 5.80 14.30
C ILE A 92 1.56 5.29 14.59
N THR A 93 0.72 6.16 15.13
CA THR A 93 -0.67 5.89 15.52
C THR A 93 -1.60 6.26 14.37
N VAL A 94 -2.42 5.31 13.95
CA VAL A 94 -3.19 5.41 12.71
C VAL A 94 -4.70 5.46 12.98
N GLY A 95 -5.31 6.59 12.61
CA GLY A 95 -6.77 6.75 12.60
C GLY A 95 -7.42 6.18 11.35
N ALA A 96 -8.76 6.11 11.36
CA ALA A 96 -9.54 5.54 10.26
C ALA A 96 -10.20 6.62 9.40
N LEU A 97 -10.44 6.27 8.14
CA LEU A 97 -11.18 7.05 7.15
C LEU A 97 -12.25 6.19 6.48
N THR A 98 -13.34 6.84 6.08
CA THR A 98 -14.27 6.29 5.10
C THR A 98 -13.73 6.45 3.68
N LYS A 99 -14.37 5.78 2.71
CA LYS A 99 -14.08 5.97 1.27
C LYS A 99 -14.22 7.43 0.81
N LYS A 100 -14.97 8.26 1.55
CA LYS A 100 -15.14 9.70 1.27
C LYS A 100 -14.09 10.56 1.98
N LEU A 101 -13.05 9.96 2.55
CA LEU A 101 -12.00 10.64 3.32
C LEU A 101 -12.52 11.42 4.53
N THR A 102 -13.61 10.94 5.13
CA THR A 102 -14.13 11.46 6.40
C THR A 102 -13.68 10.59 7.56
N VAL A 103 -13.39 11.19 8.72
CA VAL A 103 -13.05 10.45 9.94
C VAL A 103 -14.35 9.86 10.53
N PRO A 104 -14.53 8.53 10.57
CA PRO A 104 -15.74 7.91 11.10
C PRO A 104 -15.80 8.05 12.63
N ASN A 105 -17.02 7.97 13.19
CA ASN A 105 -17.22 8.17 14.64
C ASN A 105 -16.41 7.21 15.51
N PHE A 106 -16.20 5.97 15.06
CA PHE A 106 -15.44 5.00 15.85
C PHE A 106 -13.95 5.33 15.95
N SER A 107 -13.37 6.07 15.00
CA SER A 107 -11.93 6.32 14.99
C SER A 107 -11.51 7.03 16.28
N GLY A 108 -10.55 6.45 17.00
CA GLY A 108 -9.94 7.06 18.17
C GLY A 108 -9.41 8.45 17.85
N ARG A 109 -9.53 9.34 18.83
CA ARG A 109 -9.14 10.75 18.75
C ARG A 109 -8.32 11.10 19.97
N GLY A 110 -7.25 11.83 19.72
CA GLY A 110 -6.45 12.42 20.76
C GLY A 110 -7.17 13.54 21.52
N PRO A 111 -6.43 14.38 22.23
CA PRO A 111 -5.02 14.17 22.45
C PRO A 111 -4.78 12.94 23.35
N THR A 112 -3.53 12.58 23.58
CA THR A 112 -3.17 11.70 24.70
C THR A 112 -3.49 12.36 26.04
N LEU A 113 -3.39 11.63 27.16
CA LEU A 113 -3.66 12.22 28.49
C LEU A 113 -2.71 13.37 28.86
N ASP A 114 -1.53 13.43 28.27
CA ASP A 114 -0.56 14.52 28.38
C ASP A 114 -0.63 15.53 27.21
N ASP A 115 -1.79 15.61 26.56
CA ASP A 115 -2.14 16.61 25.54
C ASP A 115 -1.37 16.56 24.21
N ARG A 116 -0.57 15.51 23.96
CA ARG A 116 0.08 15.31 22.65
C ARG A 116 -0.95 14.99 21.56
N ILE A 117 -0.69 15.47 20.36
CA ILE A 117 -1.54 15.21 19.19
C ILE A 117 -1.34 13.76 18.75
N LYS A 118 -2.42 13.00 18.73
CA LYS A 118 -2.58 11.68 18.10
C LYS A 118 -4.01 11.60 17.52
N PRO A 119 -4.29 10.77 16.49
CA PRO A 119 -3.35 9.95 15.72
C PRO A 119 -2.33 10.80 14.94
N ASP A 120 -1.28 10.17 14.40
CA ASP A 120 -0.28 10.85 13.55
C ASP A 120 -0.79 11.01 12.12
N LEU A 121 -1.57 10.05 11.62
CA LEU A 121 -2.20 10.08 10.30
C LEU A 121 -3.40 9.13 10.24
N CYS A 122 -4.17 9.21 9.16
CA CYS A 122 -5.35 8.38 8.94
C CYS A 122 -5.32 7.68 7.58
N PHE A 123 -5.83 6.44 7.55
CA PHE A 123 -6.01 5.65 6.32
C PHE A 123 -7.42 5.09 6.24
N HIS A 124 -7.79 4.53 5.08
CA HIS A 124 -9.08 3.84 4.94
C HIS A 124 -9.23 2.74 5.99
N GLY A 125 -10.38 2.72 6.65
CA GLY A 125 -10.65 1.79 7.75
C GLY A 125 -12.12 1.50 7.94
N SER A 126 -13.00 2.04 7.09
CA SER A 126 -14.43 1.80 7.14
C SER A 126 -14.89 1.05 5.90
N ASN A 127 -15.56 -0.09 6.11
CA ASN A 127 -16.13 -0.96 5.08
C ASN A 127 -15.10 -1.45 4.04
N VAL A 128 -13.88 -1.69 4.49
CA VAL A 128 -12.77 -2.21 3.68
C VAL A 128 -12.96 -3.71 3.47
N ILE A 129 -12.74 -4.17 2.24
CA ILE A 129 -12.80 -5.60 1.91
C ILE A 129 -11.45 -6.23 2.30
N VAL A 130 -11.49 -7.26 3.13
CA VAL A 130 -10.30 -7.99 3.58
C VAL A 130 -10.45 -9.49 3.32
N PRO A 131 -9.35 -10.23 3.11
CA PRO A 131 -9.38 -11.69 3.11
C PRO A 131 -9.76 -12.19 4.52
N PHE A 132 -10.74 -13.08 4.60
CA PHE A 132 -11.11 -13.79 5.83
C PHE A 132 -10.64 -15.25 5.79
N SER A 133 -10.71 -15.85 4.60
CA SER A 133 -10.12 -17.15 4.28
C SER A 133 -9.63 -17.12 2.83
N GLU A 134 -9.07 -18.23 2.33
CA GLU A 134 -8.61 -18.34 0.95
C GLU A 134 -9.70 -18.00 -0.09
N SER A 135 -10.96 -18.35 0.21
CA SER A 135 -12.10 -18.16 -0.70
C SER A 135 -13.06 -17.05 -0.28
N LEU A 136 -13.03 -16.63 0.98
CA LEU A 136 -13.98 -15.65 1.52
C LEU A 136 -13.32 -14.30 1.76
N ARG A 137 -13.97 -13.26 1.24
CA ARG A 137 -13.68 -11.86 1.54
C ARG A 137 -14.85 -11.26 2.30
N VAL A 138 -14.55 -10.43 3.29
CA VAL A 138 -15.55 -9.78 4.16
C VAL A 138 -15.29 -8.29 4.24
N ARG A 139 -16.33 -7.50 4.55
CA ARG A 139 -16.17 -6.08 4.85
C ARG A 139 -16.00 -5.89 6.35
N VAL A 140 -14.94 -5.20 6.73
CA VAL A 140 -14.65 -4.87 8.13
C VAL A 140 -14.45 -3.37 8.30
N SER A 141 -14.67 -2.89 9.52
CA SER A 141 -14.35 -1.52 9.91
C SER A 141 -13.53 -1.53 11.20
N GLY A 142 -12.48 -0.72 11.26
CA GLY A 142 -11.64 -0.55 12.43
C GLY A 142 -10.33 0.16 12.11
N THR A 143 -9.76 0.82 13.10
CA THR A 143 -8.43 1.45 12.97
C THR A 143 -7.30 0.43 12.83
N SER A 144 -7.50 -0.83 13.24
CA SER A 144 -6.58 -1.93 12.96
C SER A 144 -6.40 -2.17 11.46
N VAL A 145 -7.48 -2.05 10.68
CA VAL A 145 -7.43 -2.15 9.22
C VAL A 145 -6.63 -0.99 8.63
N SER A 146 -6.85 0.22 9.11
CA SER A 146 -6.09 1.41 8.70
C SER A 146 -4.60 1.27 9.03
N ALA A 147 -4.27 0.73 10.20
CA ALA A 147 -2.90 0.45 10.59
C ALA A 147 -2.23 -0.56 9.64
N SER A 148 -2.91 -1.63 9.24
CA SER A 148 -2.40 -2.57 8.22
C SER A 148 -2.15 -1.92 6.86
N ILE A 149 -3.00 -0.98 6.43
CA ILE A 149 -2.77 -0.22 5.18
C ILE A 149 -1.53 0.68 5.32
N CYS A 150 -1.36 1.32 6.47
CA CYS A 150 -0.17 2.12 6.77
C CYS A 150 1.13 1.28 6.72
N VAL A 151 1.10 0.06 7.28
CA VAL A 151 2.22 -0.91 7.19
C VAL A 151 2.58 -1.18 5.73
N GLY A 152 1.58 -1.44 4.88
CA GLY A 152 1.81 -1.69 3.45
C GLY A 152 2.48 -0.52 2.75
N LEU A 153 2.04 0.71 3.02
CA LEU A 153 2.68 1.91 2.49
C LEU A 153 4.13 2.05 2.95
N ILE A 154 4.38 1.91 4.26
CA ILE A 154 5.73 2.09 4.82
C ILE A 154 6.67 0.99 4.33
N ALA A 155 6.18 -0.24 4.15
CA ALA A 155 6.96 -1.31 3.54
C ALA A 155 7.39 -0.97 2.11
N LEU A 156 6.51 -0.34 1.31
CA LEU A 156 6.85 0.11 -0.05
C LEU A 156 7.86 1.27 -0.04
N ILE A 157 7.75 2.18 0.94
CA ILE A 157 8.76 3.25 1.13
C ILE A 157 10.11 2.63 1.49
N LYS A 158 10.15 1.63 2.39
CA LYS A 158 11.38 0.91 2.73
C LYS A 158 11.93 0.05 1.60
N GLU A 159 11.09 -0.48 0.72
CA GLU A 159 11.57 -1.15 -0.49
C GLU A 159 12.29 -0.16 -1.42
N PHE A 160 11.87 1.10 -1.45
CA PHE A 160 12.53 2.16 -2.21
C PHE A 160 13.81 2.67 -1.54
N ASP A 161 13.75 2.90 -0.23
CA ASP A 161 14.87 3.38 0.59
C ASP A 161 14.99 2.50 1.85
N PRO A 162 15.75 1.38 1.78
CA PRO A 162 15.87 0.43 2.89
C PRO A 162 16.48 1.03 4.16
N GLU A 163 17.30 2.07 4.01
CA GLU A 163 18.04 2.74 5.09
C GLU A 163 17.31 3.96 5.64
N ILE A 164 16.08 4.26 5.16
CA ILE A 164 15.31 5.42 5.62
C ILE A 164 15.17 5.40 7.14
N THR A 165 15.59 6.49 7.78
CA THR A 165 15.48 6.61 9.23
C THR A 165 14.04 6.91 9.63
N TYR A 166 13.68 6.62 10.88
CA TYR A 166 12.37 7.00 11.42
C TYR A 166 12.06 8.50 11.23
N ASN A 167 13.04 9.38 11.49
CA ASN A 167 12.83 10.81 11.37
C ASN A 167 12.60 11.24 9.91
N ASP A 168 13.38 10.69 8.98
CA ASP A 168 13.23 10.99 7.55
C ASP A 168 11.89 10.47 7.02
N LEU A 169 11.45 9.29 7.48
CA LEU A 169 10.12 8.74 7.18
C LEU A 169 9.01 9.68 7.67
N ILE A 170 9.09 10.14 8.92
CA ILE A 170 8.09 11.06 9.49
C ILE A 170 8.06 12.38 8.69
N ASP A 171 9.22 12.92 8.32
CA ASP A 171 9.29 14.15 7.52
C ASP A 171 8.77 13.96 6.09
N LEU A 172 9.01 12.80 5.48
CA LEU A 172 8.40 12.42 4.21
C LEU A 172 6.87 12.34 4.33
N LEU A 173 6.35 11.69 5.38
CA LEU A 173 4.90 11.60 5.61
C LEU A 173 4.27 12.97 5.85
N LYS A 174 4.92 13.87 6.60
CA LYS A 174 4.47 15.26 6.79
C LYS A 174 4.39 16.02 5.47
N LYS A 175 5.42 15.96 4.64
CA LYS A 175 5.48 16.66 3.34
C LYS A 175 4.43 16.16 2.34
N THR A 176 4.06 14.90 2.46
CA THR A 176 3.25 14.19 1.46
C THR A 176 1.80 13.97 1.89
N SER A 177 1.44 14.36 3.11
CA SER A 177 0.06 14.24 3.61
C SER A 177 -0.79 15.45 3.24
N ARG A 178 -2.07 15.20 2.97
CA ARG A 178 -3.09 16.24 2.78
C ARG A 178 -3.93 16.38 4.03
N ASP A 179 -4.21 17.62 4.40
CA ASP A 179 -5.19 17.98 5.42
C ASP A 179 -6.61 17.58 4.99
N LEU A 180 -7.39 17.07 5.95
CA LEU A 180 -8.77 16.60 5.77
C LEU A 180 -9.81 17.57 6.34
N ASN A 181 -9.40 18.76 6.78
CA ASN A 181 -10.22 19.77 7.46
C ASN A 181 -10.89 19.26 8.76
N TYR A 182 -10.15 18.50 9.56
CA TYR A 182 -10.54 18.09 10.90
C TYR A 182 -9.60 18.70 11.95
N GLU A 183 -9.99 18.69 13.22
CA GLU A 183 -9.04 19.00 14.31
C GLU A 183 -7.83 18.06 14.24
N PRO A 184 -6.59 18.54 14.48
CA PRO A 184 -5.38 17.69 14.46
C PRO A 184 -5.50 16.46 15.36
N LYS A 185 -6.24 16.58 16.48
CA LYS A 185 -6.53 15.48 17.42
C LYS A 185 -7.43 14.38 16.83
N ALA A 186 -8.02 14.58 15.66
CA ALA A 186 -8.86 13.59 14.97
C ALA A 186 -8.23 13.05 13.68
N GLN A 187 -7.33 13.81 13.05
CA GLN A 187 -6.74 13.45 11.75
C GLN A 187 -5.21 13.35 11.73
N GLY A 188 -4.51 13.87 12.75
CA GLY A 188 -3.07 14.06 12.70
C GLY A 188 -2.65 14.94 11.53
N LEU A 189 -1.73 14.44 10.71
CA LEU A 189 -1.29 15.03 9.45
C LEU A 189 -2.32 14.87 8.31
N GLY A 190 -3.43 14.19 8.55
CA GLY A 190 -4.43 13.86 7.55
C GLY A 190 -4.15 12.51 6.91
N THR A 191 -4.03 12.44 5.59
CA THR A 191 -3.73 11.19 4.87
C THR A 191 -2.72 11.40 3.75
N VAL A 192 -1.90 10.40 3.47
CA VAL A 192 -0.88 10.49 2.42
C VAL A 192 -1.52 10.72 1.06
N LYS A 193 -1.02 11.74 0.34
CA LYS A 193 -1.35 12.03 -1.05
C LYS A 193 -0.25 11.44 -1.93
N PHE A 194 -0.55 10.29 -2.53
CA PHE A 194 0.40 9.53 -3.35
C PHE A 194 1.09 10.33 -4.45
N SER A 195 0.40 11.30 -5.06
CA SER A 195 1.02 12.15 -6.09
C SER A 195 2.12 13.06 -5.54
N ASP A 196 2.05 13.45 -4.27
CA ASP A 196 3.11 14.23 -3.64
C ASP A 196 4.20 13.29 -3.09
N LEU A 197 3.82 12.12 -2.56
CA LEU A 197 4.77 11.06 -2.18
C LEU A 197 5.69 10.67 -3.35
N PHE A 198 5.11 10.39 -4.51
CA PHE A 198 5.89 10.01 -5.69
C PHE A 198 6.79 11.13 -6.20
N LYS A 199 6.42 12.40 -6.00
CA LYS A 199 7.32 13.53 -6.33
C LYS A 199 8.50 13.60 -5.38
N GLU A 200 8.25 13.48 -4.08
CA GLU A 200 9.31 13.53 -3.06
C GLU A 200 10.28 12.35 -3.18
N LEU A 201 9.80 11.17 -3.57
CA LEU A 201 10.64 10.00 -3.86
C LEU A 201 11.36 10.08 -5.22
N ASP A 202 11.30 11.22 -5.92
CA ASP A 202 11.95 11.43 -7.21
C ASP A 202 11.55 10.39 -8.28
N LEU A 203 10.32 9.88 -8.19
CA LEU A 203 9.82 8.81 -9.07
C LEU A 203 9.36 9.34 -10.44
N TYR A 204 9.39 10.66 -10.65
CA TYR A 204 8.95 11.34 -11.87
C TYR A 204 10.08 11.94 -12.72
N HIS A 205 11.35 11.88 -12.30
CA HIS A 205 12.43 12.50 -13.07
C HIS A 205 13.02 11.58 -14.17
N GLU A 206 13.01 12.10 -15.40
CA GLU A 206 13.49 11.47 -16.65
C GLU A 206 15.02 11.22 -16.73
N LYS A 207 15.80 11.55 -15.68
CA LYS A 207 17.26 11.48 -15.70
C LYS A 207 17.83 10.47 -14.70
N LEU A 208 17.47 9.20 -14.88
CA LEU A 208 18.22 8.11 -14.26
C LEU A 208 18.70 7.16 -15.35
N SER A 209 19.94 6.70 -15.23
CA SER A 209 20.56 5.72 -16.13
C SER A 209 19.59 4.57 -16.42
N SER A 210 19.58 4.09 -17.66
CA SER A 210 18.64 3.08 -18.18
C SER A 210 18.42 1.87 -17.27
N TYR A 211 19.45 1.45 -16.51
CA TYR A 211 19.36 0.34 -15.56
C TYR A 211 18.48 0.62 -14.33
N ASN A 212 18.52 1.83 -13.77
CA ASN A 212 17.70 2.23 -12.61
C ASN A 212 16.29 2.68 -13.02
N TYR A 213 16.08 3.02 -14.29
CA TYR A 213 14.80 3.52 -14.77
C TYR A 213 13.73 2.43 -14.79
N LEU A 214 14.04 1.23 -15.30
CA LEU A 214 13.06 0.13 -15.35
C LEU A 214 12.67 -0.36 -13.96
N THR A 215 13.64 -0.50 -13.04
CA THR A 215 13.39 -0.88 -11.65
C THR A 215 12.50 0.16 -10.95
N LYS A 216 12.80 1.45 -11.08
CA LYS A 216 11.97 2.52 -10.50
C LYS A 216 10.59 2.59 -11.15
N ARG A 217 10.49 2.47 -12.48
CA ARG A 217 9.21 2.46 -13.19
C ARG A 217 8.34 1.31 -12.74
N SER A 218 8.89 0.10 -12.62
CA SER A 218 8.18 -1.06 -12.08
C SER A 218 7.65 -0.77 -10.67
N LEU A 219 8.49 -0.20 -9.80
CA LEU A 219 8.09 0.15 -8.44
C LEU A 219 6.94 1.18 -8.40
N VAL A 220 6.99 2.24 -9.21
CA VAL A 220 5.89 3.22 -9.30
C VAL A 220 4.59 2.55 -9.72
N VAL A 221 4.65 1.72 -10.76
CA VAL A 221 3.48 0.99 -11.26
C VAL A 221 2.96 0.05 -10.17
N ASN A 222 3.85 -0.66 -9.47
CA ASN A 222 3.51 -1.58 -8.40
C ASN A 222 2.79 -0.85 -7.25
N ILE A 223 3.38 0.23 -6.73
CA ILE A 223 2.77 1.04 -5.66
C ILE A 223 1.41 1.56 -6.10
N ALA A 224 1.31 2.15 -7.30
CA ALA A 224 0.05 2.70 -7.80
C ALA A 224 -1.05 1.63 -7.97
N VAL A 225 -0.69 0.45 -8.49
CA VAL A 225 -1.60 -0.69 -8.62
C VAL A 225 -2.07 -1.16 -7.25
N ARG A 226 -1.14 -1.36 -6.32
CA ARG A 226 -1.43 -1.83 -4.96
C ARG A 226 -2.39 -0.91 -4.23
N VAL A 227 -2.11 0.39 -4.29
CA VAL A 227 -2.97 1.44 -3.74
C VAL A 227 -4.36 1.40 -4.37
N GLY A 228 -4.46 1.28 -5.69
CA GLY A 228 -5.75 1.19 -6.38
C GLY A 228 -6.60 0.02 -5.88
N VAL A 229 -5.98 -1.14 -5.65
CA VAL A 229 -6.63 -2.33 -5.11
C VAL A 229 -7.11 -2.12 -3.68
N GLU A 230 -6.27 -1.52 -2.82
CA GLU A 230 -6.61 -1.22 -1.42
C GLU A 230 -7.73 -0.18 -1.29
N LEU A 231 -7.82 0.75 -2.26
CA LEU A 231 -8.94 1.69 -2.40
C LEU A 231 -10.24 1.02 -2.91
N GLY A 232 -10.18 -0.27 -3.23
CA GLY A 232 -11.33 -1.09 -3.62
C GLY A 232 -11.69 -0.94 -5.09
N ALA A 233 -10.71 -0.87 -5.99
CA ALA A 233 -10.94 -0.92 -7.43
C ALA A 233 -11.37 -2.33 -7.89
N ASP A 234 -12.39 -2.39 -8.74
CA ASP A 234 -12.85 -3.65 -9.35
C ASP A 234 -11.98 -4.08 -10.54
N ILE A 235 -11.28 -3.13 -11.16
CA ILE A 235 -10.34 -3.32 -12.26
C ILE A 235 -9.24 -2.25 -12.17
N ILE A 236 -7.99 -2.63 -12.43
CA ILE A 236 -6.88 -1.70 -12.49
C ILE A 236 -6.42 -1.54 -13.92
N LYS A 237 -6.52 -0.31 -14.44
CA LYS A 237 -5.84 0.08 -15.67
C LYS A 237 -4.49 0.70 -15.31
N THR A 238 -3.41 0.11 -15.81
CA THR A 238 -2.04 0.58 -15.52
C THR A 238 -1.14 0.55 -16.74
N ASN A 239 0.07 1.09 -16.64
CA ASN A 239 1.07 1.01 -17.72
C ASN A 239 1.84 -0.30 -17.64
N TYR A 240 2.24 -0.85 -18.79
CA TYR A 240 3.22 -1.92 -18.83
C TYR A 240 4.58 -1.41 -18.32
N THR A 241 5.28 -2.24 -17.55
CA THR A 241 6.54 -1.88 -16.85
C THR A 241 7.75 -1.84 -17.78
N GLY A 242 7.69 -2.58 -18.89
CA GLY A 242 8.73 -2.63 -19.91
C GLY A 242 9.28 -4.02 -20.16
N ASP A 243 9.08 -4.95 -19.23
CA ASP A 243 9.47 -6.36 -19.34
C ASP A 243 8.46 -7.28 -18.64
N ILE A 244 8.44 -8.54 -19.05
CA ILE A 244 7.44 -9.52 -18.62
C ILE A 244 7.59 -9.89 -17.14
N ASP A 245 8.83 -9.99 -16.64
CA ASP A 245 9.11 -10.45 -15.29
C ASP A 245 8.68 -9.42 -14.25
N SER A 246 9.04 -8.15 -14.45
CA SER A 246 8.62 -7.06 -13.58
C SER A 246 7.10 -6.85 -13.61
N PHE A 247 6.45 -7.02 -14.76
CA PHE A 247 4.99 -6.92 -14.84
C PHE A 247 4.30 -8.10 -14.14
N LYS A 248 4.87 -9.30 -14.24
CA LYS A 248 4.38 -10.51 -13.60
C LYS A 248 4.43 -10.41 -12.07
N GLU A 249 5.45 -9.77 -11.50
CA GLU A 249 5.49 -9.45 -10.07
C GLU A 249 4.29 -8.61 -9.62
N ILE A 250 3.93 -7.59 -10.41
CA ILE A 250 2.79 -6.71 -10.12
C ILE A 250 1.48 -7.50 -10.18
N VAL A 251 1.26 -8.26 -11.25
CA VAL A 251 0.04 -9.08 -11.43
C VAL A 251 -0.11 -10.08 -10.28
N ASN A 252 0.97 -10.78 -9.92
CA ASN A 252 0.96 -11.74 -8.81
C ASN A 252 0.69 -11.06 -7.46
N GLY A 253 1.24 -9.85 -7.25
CA GLY A 253 1.06 -9.06 -6.03
C GLY A 253 -0.38 -8.63 -5.76
N VAL A 254 -1.25 -8.63 -6.79
CA VAL A 254 -2.68 -8.27 -6.67
C VAL A 254 -3.60 -9.22 -7.44
N SER A 255 -3.31 -10.52 -7.40
CA SER A 255 -3.98 -11.59 -8.19
C SER A 255 -5.52 -11.68 -8.10
N HIS A 256 -6.16 -10.93 -7.20
CA HIS A 256 -7.60 -10.89 -7.01
C HIS A 256 -8.32 -9.72 -7.69
N VAL A 257 -7.58 -8.81 -8.32
CA VAL A 257 -8.14 -7.71 -9.12
C VAL A 257 -7.61 -7.81 -10.55
N PRO A 258 -8.49 -7.84 -11.58
CA PRO A 258 -8.05 -7.85 -12.97
C PRO A 258 -7.19 -6.62 -13.32
N ILE A 259 -6.01 -6.86 -13.89
CA ILE A 259 -5.14 -5.80 -14.42
C ILE A 259 -5.29 -5.73 -15.93
N VAL A 260 -5.52 -4.54 -16.46
CA VAL A 260 -5.46 -4.26 -17.89
C VAL A 260 -4.39 -3.21 -18.21
N ILE A 261 -3.58 -3.44 -19.25
CA ILE A 261 -2.57 -2.45 -19.63
C ILE A 261 -3.15 -1.33 -20.49
N ALA A 262 -2.67 -0.12 -20.29
CA ALA A 262 -2.92 1.02 -21.15
C ALA A 262 -1.99 0.96 -22.38
N GLY A 263 -2.51 1.30 -23.55
CA GLY A 263 -1.74 1.31 -24.80
C GLY A 263 -0.67 2.40 -24.94
N GLY A 264 -0.51 3.29 -23.95
CA GLY A 264 0.52 4.32 -23.97
C GLY A 264 0.34 5.43 -25.04
N PRO A 265 1.42 6.18 -25.36
CA PRO A 265 1.48 7.04 -26.55
C PRO A 265 1.34 6.25 -27.85
N LYS A 266 1.16 6.96 -28.97
CA LYS A 266 1.23 6.33 -30.28
C LYS A 266 2.65 5.76 -30.44
N MET A 267 2.75 4.47 -30.76
CA MET A 267 4.03 3.83 -31.01
C MET A 267 4.36 3.89 -32.49
N ASP A 268 5.64 4.06 -32.80
CA ASP A 268 6.13 4.12 -34.18
C ASP A 268 6.14 2.73 -34.82
N ASN A 269 6.37 1.68 -34.02
CA ASN A 269 6.40 0.30 -34.47
C ASN A 269 5.19 -0.49 -33.94
N ILE A 270 4.43 -1.09 -34.85
CA ILE A 270 3.26 -1.93 -34.52
C ILE A 270 3.70 -3.23 -33.83
N SER A 271 4.86 -3.78 -34.18
CA SER A 271 5.40 -4.98 -33.54
C SER A 271 5.60 -4.76 -32.04
N ASP A 272 6.12 -3.60 -31.63
CA ASP A 272 6.36 -3.27 -30.22
C ASP A 272 5.04 -3.17 -29.43
N LEU A 273 3.99 -2.63 -30.07
CA LEU A 273 2.65 -2.63 -29.50
C LEU A 273 2.13 -4.05 -29.28
N PHE A 274 2.24 -4.92 -30.27
CA PHE A 274 1.79 -6.30 -30.14
C PHE A 274 2.63 -7.09 -29.14
N GLN A 275 3.94 -6.85 -29.07
CA GLN A 275 4.82 -7.46 -28.08
C GLN A 275 4.43 -7.03 -26.66
N MET A 276 4.21 -5.74 -26.43
CA MET A 276 3.72 -5.23 -25.14
C MET A 276 2.37 -5.88 -24.75
N VAL A 277 1.44 -6.02 -25.70
CA VAL A 277 0.16 -6.70 -25.45
C VAL A 277 0.39 -8.16 -25.09
N TYR A 278 1.15 -8.89 -25.90
CA TYR A 278 1.46 -10.30 -25.70
C TYR A 278 2.10 -10.54 -24.33
N ASP A 279 3.18 -9.82 -24.01
CA ASP A 279 3.90 -9.99 -22.75
C ASP A 279 3.02 -9.66 -21.55
N SER A 280 2.18 -8.63 -21.63
CA SER A 280 1.26 -8.30 -20.53
C SER A 280 0.27 -9.43 -20.23
N ILE A 281 -0.22 -10.12 -21.26
CA ILE A 281 -1.14 -11.25 -21.10
C ILE A 281 -0.39 -12.47 -20.57
N GLN A 282 0.81 -12.75 -21.08
CA GLN A 282 1.65 -13.86 -20.60
C GLN A 282 2.10 -13.67 -19.14
N ALA A 283 2.30 -12.43 -18.69
CA ALA A 283 2.53 -12.09 -17.29
C ALA A 283 1.29 -12.27 -16.38
N GLY A 284 0.12 -12.58 -16.94
CA GLY A 284 -1.14 -12.79 -16.22
C GLY A 284 -2.11 -11.60 -16.24
N GLY A 285 -1.82 -10.56 -17.05
CA GLY A 285 -2.76 -9.47 -17.30
C GLY A 285 -4.08 -9.99 -17.88
N SER A 286 -5.19 -9.37 -17.48
CA SER A 286 -6.54 -9.80 -17.87
C SER A 286 -7.05 -9.17 -19.17
N GLY A 287 -6.30 -8.25 -19.76
CA GLY A 287 -6.69 -7.57 -21.01
C GLY A 287 -5.96 -6.25 -21.24
N VAL A 288 -6.50 -5.44 -22.15
CA VAL A 288 -5.89 -4.17 -22.57
C VAL A 288 -6.91 -3.06 -22.74
N SER A 289 -6.47 -1.81 -22.57
CA SER A 289 -7.23 -0.58 -22.80
C SER A 289 -6.41 0.36 -23.69
N ILE A 290 -6.53 0.15 -25.00
CA ILE A 290 -5.70 0.81 -26.03
C ILE A 290 -6.59 1.75 -26.86
N GLY A 291 -6.22 3.04 -26.93
CA GLY A 291 -6.97 4.06 -27.65
C GLY A 291 -6.24 4.57 -28.88
N ARG A 292 -5.26 5.47 -28.68
CA ARG A 292 -4.55 6.20 -29.75
C ARG A 292 -4.01 5.27 -30.86
N ASN A 293 -3.35 4.18 -30.48
CA ASN A 293 -2.79 3.22 -31.44
C ASN A 293 -3.85 2.53 -32.32
N ILE A 294 -5.11 2.43 -31.86
CA ILE A 294 -6.21 1.86 -32.65
C ILE A 294 -6.85 2.94 -33.52
N PHE A 295 -7.35 4.02 -32.92
CA PHE A 295 -8.13 5.03 -33.65
C PHE A 295 -7.33 5.86 -34.65
N GLN A 296 -6.00 5.92 -34.50
CA GLN A 296 -5.10 6.65 -35.41
C GLN A 296 -4.34 5.71 -36.36
N SER A 297 -4.72 4.43 -36.42
CA SER A 297 -4.21 3.49 -37.41
C SER A 297 -4.98 3.66 -38.74
N GLU A 298 -4.37 3.24 -39.84
CA GLU A 298 -5.01 3.25 -41.15
C GLU A 298 -6.24 2.32 -41.21
N ASP A 299 -6.21 1.21 -40.47
CA ASP A 299 -7.31 0.26 -40.35
C ASP A 299 -7.55 -0.14 -38.88
N PRO A 300 -8.43 0.60 -38.17
CA PRO A 300 -8.78 0.28 -36.78
C PRO A 300 -9.41 -1.10 -36.59
N THR A 301 -10.13 -1.62 -37.60
CA THR A 301 -10.78 -2.94 -37.51
C THR A 301 -9.74 -4.05 -37.52
N LYS A 302 -8.76 -3.93 -38.41
CA LYS A 302 -7.60 -4.83 -38.49
C LYS A 302 -6.82 -4.83 -37.17
N MET A 303 -6.56 -3.65 -36.60
CA MET A 303 -5.86 -3.51 -35.31
C MET A 303 -6.62 -4.17 -34.15
N ILE A 304 -7.93 -3.93 -34.05
CA ILE A 304 -8.76 -4.56 -33.00
C ILE A 304 -8.77 -6.08 -33.15
N SER A 305 -8.89 -6.58 -34.38
CA SER A 305 -8.90 -8.02 -34.67
C SER A 305 -7.59 -8.70 -34.27
N ALA A 306 -6.45 -8.06 -34.54
CA ALA A 306 -5.14 -8.53 -34.14
C ALA A 306 -4.99 -8.60 -32.61
N ILE A 307 -5.31 -7.52 -31.90
CA ILE A 307 -5.25 -7.46 -30.43
C ILE A 307 -6.19 -8.50 -29.80
N TYR A 308 -7.41 -8.66 -30.33
CA TYR A 308 -8.36 -9.67 -29.86
C TYR A 308 -7.77 -11.08 -29.89
N LYS A 309 -7.04 -11.43 -30.96
CA LYS A 309 -6.42 -12.75 -31.09
C LYS A 309 -5.28 -12.96 -30.11
N ILE A 310 -4.47 -11.94 -29.84
CA ILE A 310 -3.43 -12.03 -28.81
C ILE A 310 -4.08 -12.24 -27.44
N VAL A 311 -5.06 -11.40 -27.08
CA VAL A 311 -5.68 -11.41 -25.73
C VAL A 311 -6.54 -12.64 -25.47
N HIS A 312 -7.31 -13.11 -26.46
CA HIS A 312 -8.35 -14.13 -26.24
C HIS A 312 -8.12 -15.45 -26.98
N LYS A 313 -7.17 -15.51 -27.93
CA LYS A 313 -6.88 -16.70 -28.73
C LYS A 313 -5.44 -17.20 -28.59
N ASN A 314 -4.63 -16.56 -27.75
CA ASN A 314 -3.24 -16.93 -27.45
C ASN A 314 -2.33 -16.94 -28.68
N TYR A 315 -2.57 -16.03 -29.64
CA TYR A 315 -1.70 -15.85 -30.80
C TYR A 315 -0.40 -15.16 -30.38
N THR A 316 0.71 -15.57 -31.00
CA THR A 316 2.02 -14.91 -30.89
C THR A 316 2.09 -13.67 -31.80
N VAL A 317 3.07 -12.79 -31.54
CA VAL A 317 3.30 -11.59 -32.36
C VAL A 317 3.62 -11.97 -33.82
N GLU A 318 4.46 -12.98 -34.03
CA GLU A 318 4.85 -13.45 -35.37
C GLU A 318 3.64 -13.93 -36.18
N GLU A 319 2.72 -14.67 -35.57
CA GLU A 319 1.49 -15.14 -36.22
C GLU A 319 0.61 -13.97 -36.65
N ILE A 320 0.49 -12.94 -35.80
CA ILE A 320 -0.30 -11.74 -36.11
C ILE A 320 0.33 -10.94 -37.26
N LEU A 321 1.64 -10.68 -37.21
CA LEU A 321 2.34 -9.94 -38.26
C LEU A 321 2.17 -10.64 -39.61
N LYS A 322 2.31 -11.97 -39.62
CA LYS A 322 2.16 -12.80 -40.83
C LYS A 322 0.73 -12.84 -41.36
N GLU A 323 -0.25 -13.09 -40.50
CA GLU A 323 -1.65 -13.26 -40.94
C GLU A 323 -2.22 -11.95 -41.50
N TYR A 324 -1.94 -10.85 -40.81
CA TYR A 324 -2.49 -9.55 -41.15
C TYR A 324 -1.61 -8.77 -42.12
N LYS A 325 -0.38 -9.24 -42.41
CA LYS A 325 0.59 -8.51 -43.26
C LYS A 325 0.80 -7.09 -42.72
N PHE A 326 1.21 -7.00 -41.47
CA PHE A 326 1.77 -5.76 -40.94
C PHE A 326 3.25 -5.74 -41.33
N ASP A 327 3.72 -4.57 -41.80
CA ASP A 327 5.13 -4.33 -42.13
C ASP A 327 5.95 -4.04 -40.86
#